data_AF-A0A7S9GX09-F1
#
_entry.id   AF-A0A7S9GX09-F1
#
_cell.length_a   1.000
_cell.length_b   1.000
_cell.length_c   1.000
_cell.angle_alpha   90.00
_cell.angle_beta   90.00
_cell.angle_gamma   90.00
#
_symmetry.space_group_name_H-M   'P 1'
#
loop_
_entity.id
_entity.type
_entity.pdbx_description
1 polymer ?
#
loop_
_entity_poly.entity_id
_entity_poly.type
_entity_poly.pdbx_seq_one_letter_code
_entity_poly.pdbx_strand_id
1 'polypeptide(L)' 'MLDMVEVFDVLQADQSGKAVWTGLTGTRTALLRDGYVVDPTAMAYCPREWVDERGYLDADLARKHPRPWSI' A
#
# COMPACT_ATOMS: atom_id res chain seq x y z
N MET A 1 -20.85 -2.06 8.53
CA MET A 1 -19.52 -2.50 9.00
C MET A 1 -18.57 -2.21 7.84
N LEU A 2 -17.57 -1.35 8.02
CA LEU A 2 -16.59 -1.09 6.96
C LEU A 2 -15.73 -2.34 6.84
N ASP A 3 -15.81 -3.02 5.70
CA ASP A 3 -14.92 -4.15 5.38
C ASP A 3 -13.54 -3.58 5.08
N MET A 4 -12.58 -3.86 5.96
CA MET A 4 -11.23 -3.30 5.89
C MET A 4 -10.25 -4.37 5.44
N VAL A 5 -9.26 -3.99 4.65
CA VAL A 5 -8.18 -4.86 4.19
C VAL A 5 -6.84 -4.29 4.59
N GLU A 6 -5.93 -5.18 4.96
CA GLU A 6 -4.53 -4.89 5.23
C GLU A 6 -3.77 -4.60 3.93
N VAL A 7 -3.09 -3.46 3.89
CA VAL A 7 -2.26 -3.01 2.78
C VAL A 7 -0.92 -2.53 3.28
N PHE A 8 0.07 -2.54 2.40
CA PHE A 8 1.43 -2.13 2.71
C PHE A 8 1.95 -1.21 1.63
N ASP A 9 2.79 -0.27 2.06
CA ASP A 9 3.54 0.57 1.17
C ASP A 9 4.79 -0.15 0.64
N VAL A 10 5.05 0.03 -0.66
CA VAL A 10 6.26 -0.46 -1.29
C VAL A 10 7.37 0.57 -1.11
N LEU A 11 8.43 0.14 -0.45
CA LEU A 11 9.67 0.88 -0.32
C LEU A 11 10.70 0.36 -1.32
N GLN A 12 11.43 1.28 -1.93
CA GLN A 12 12.59 0.97 -2.77
C GLN A 12 13.81 1.66 -2.18
N ALA A 13 14.98 1.02 -2.24
CA ALA A 13 16.23 1.69 -1.90
C ALA A 13 16.63 2.64 -3.04
N ASP A 14 16.94 3.89 -2.71
CA ASP A 14 17.58 4.82 -3.65
C ASP A 14 19.05 4.44 -3.90
N GLN A 15 19.74 5.22 -4.74
CA GLN A 15 21.16 5.00 -5.06
C GLN A 15 22.11 5.09 -3.85
N SER A 16 21.64 5.66 -2.74
CA SER A 16 22.37 5.78 -1.47
C SER A 16 21.98 4.68 -0.48
N GLY A 17 21.07 3.77 -0.85
CA GLY A 17 20.55 2.72 0.02
C GLY A 17 19.43 3.20 0.97
N LYS A 18 18.92 4.43 0.82
CA LYS A 18 17.84 4.95 1.66
C LYS A 18 16.49 4.43 1.15
N ALA A 19 15.66 3.93 2.06
CA ALA A 19 14.30 3.54 1.73
C ALA A 19 13.47 4.77 1.33
N VAL A 20 12.93 4.75 0.12
CA VAL A 20 12.02 5.76 -0.42
C VAL A 20 10.71 5.10 -0.80
N TRP A 21 9.60 5.79 -0.51
CA TRP A 21 8.29 5.32 -0.89
C TRP A 21 8.11 5.44 -2.41
N THR A 22 7.64 4.36 -3.02
CA THR A 22 7.44 4.31 -4.48
C THR A 22 6.10 4.91 -4.92
N GLY A 23 5.19 5.20 -3.98
CA GLY A 23 3.81 5.59 -4.27
C GLY A 23 2.89 4.41 -4.55
N LEU A 24 3.39 3.16 -4.49
CA LEU A 24 2.63 1.94 -4.67
C LEU A 24 2.22 1.37 -3.29
N THR A 25 0.93 1.09 -3.14
CA THR A 25 0.36 0.48 -1.95
C THR A 25 -0.49 -0.72 -2.37
N GLY A 26 -0.40 -1.85 -1.66
CA GLY A 26 -1.17 -3.03 -2.01
C GLY A 26 -1.18 -4.09 -0.92
N THR A 27 -2.00 -5.12 -1.11
CA THR A 27 -2.04 -6.28 -0.21
C THR A 27 -0.72 -7.03 -0.23
N ARG A 28 -0.33 -7.64 0.90
CA ARG A 28 0.88 -8.47 0.99
C ARG A 28 0.97 -9.49 -0.15
N THR A 29 -0.13 -10.17 -0.45
CA THR A 29 -0.19 -11.17 -1.52
C THR A 29 0.12 -10.59 -2.89
N ALA A 30 -0.46 -9.43 -3.24
CA ALA A 30 -0.21 -8.78 -4.52
C ALA A 30 1.25 -8.30 -4.62
N LEU A 31 1.77 -7.70 -3.55
CA LEU A 31 3.14 -7.19 -3.52
C LEU A 31 4.17 -8.32 -3.66
N LEU A 32 4.00 -9.42 -2.93
CA LEU A 32 4.90 -10.57 -3.02
C LEU A 32 4.80 -11.27 -4.39
N ARG A 33 3.60 -11.37 -4.97
CA ARG A 33 3.39 -11.93 -6.32
C ARG A 33 4.19 -11.15 -7.37
N ASP A 34 4.22 -9.84 -7.24
CA ASP A 34 4.86 -8.95 -8.23
C ASP A 34 6.33 -8.63 -7.86
N GLY A 35 6.88 -9.28 -6.83
CA GLY A 35 8.31 -9.23 -6.47
C GLY A 35 8.74 -8.05 -5.61
N TYR A 36 7.80 -7.34 -4.99
CA TYR A 36 8.10 -6.21 -4.12
C TYR A 36 8.53 -6.63 -2.72
N VAL A 37 9.48 -5.87 -2.16
CA VAL A 37 9.83 -5.97 -0.74
C VAL A 37 8.81 -5.16 0.05
N VAL A 38 8.21 -5.80 1.04
CA VAL A 38 7.22 -5.21 1.93
C VAL A 38 7.87 -4.95 3.27
N ASP A 39 7.77 -3.72 3.78
CA ASP A 39 8.13 -3.43 5.16
C ASP A 39 6.97 -3.89 6.08
N PRO A 40 7.17 -4.92 6.91
CA PRO A 40 6.11 -5.42 7.79
C PRO A 40 5.70 -4.42 8.88
N THR A 41 6.51 -3.40 9.14
CA THR A 41 6.22 -2.33 10.11
C THR A 41 5.42 -1.17 9.50
N ALA A 42 5.41 -1.05 8.17
CA ALA A 42 4.66 -0.05 7.42
C ALA A 42 3.26 -0.56 6.99
N MET A 43 2.57 -1.21 7.91
CA MET A 43 1.24 -1.78 7.68
C MET A 43 0.15 -0.72 7.82
N ALA A 44 -0.76 -0.67 6.86
CA ALA A 44 -1.95 0.17 6.87
C ALA A 44 -3.23 -0.62 6.59
N TYR A 45 -4.40 -0.01 6.79
CA TYR A 45 -5.69 -0.60 6.42
C TYR A 45 -6.53 0.40 5.63
N CYS A 46 -7.28 -0.10 4.67
CA CYS A 46 -8.21 0.69 3.88
C CYS A 46 -9.53 -0.09 3.65
N PRO A 47 -10.62 0.58 3.26
CA PRO A 47 -11.82 -0.10 2.81
C PRO A 47 -11.50 -1.08 1.67
N ARG A 48 -12.08 -2.28 1.70
CA ARG A 48 -11.87 -3.34 0.70
C ARG A 48 -12.21 -2.86 -0.71
N GLU A 49 -13.18 -1.96 -0.83
CA GLU A 49 -13.64 -1.36 -2.09
C GLU A 49 -12.58 -0.45 -2.73
N TRP A 50 -11.55 -0.03 -1.98
CA TRP A 50 -10.43 0.76 -2.51
C TRP A 50 -9.35 -0.12 -3.12
N VAL A 51 -9.45 -1.44 -2.99
CA VAL A 51 -8.47 -2.39 -3.51
C VAL A 51 -9.02 -3.04 -4.77
N ASP A 52 -8.28 -2.88 -5.86
CA ASP A 52 -8.63 -3.45 -7.16
C ASP A 52 -8.57 -4.98 -7.17
N GLU A 53 -8.97 -5.58 -8.29
CA GLU A 53 -8.95 -7.04 -8.47
C GLU A 53 -7.53 -7.63 -8.41
N ARG A 54 -6.51 -6.82 -8.68
CA ARG A 54 -5.10 -7.23 -8.64
C ARG A 54 -4.54 -7.19 -7.22
N GLY A 55 -5.25 -6.56 -6.27
CA GLY A 55 -4.86 -6.41 -4.88
C GLY A 55 -4.09 -5.12 -4.58
N TYR A 56 -4.20 -4.10 -5.43
CA TYR A 56 -3.57 -2.79 -5.28
C TYR A 56 -4.56 -1.71 -4.87
N LEU A 57 -4.08 -0.74 -4.07
CA LEU A 57 -4.87 0.40 -3.65
C LEU A 57 -5.10 1.35 -4.83
N ASP A 58 -6.35 1.72 -5.08
CA ASP A 58 -6.72 2.81 -5.97
C ASP A 58 -6.29 4.15 -5.34
N ALA A 59 -5.21 4.71 -5.85
CA ALA A 59 -4.62 5.94 -5.35
C ALA A 59 -5.51 7.18 -5.57
N ASP A 60 -6.33 7.19 -6.62
CA ASP A 60 -7.23 8.31 -6.90
C ASP A 60 -8.42 8.30 -5.97
N LEU A 61 -8.93 7.11 -5.65
CA LEU A 61 -9.98 6.94 -4.65
C LEU A 61 -9.44 7.27 -3.25
N ALA A 62 -8.26 6.77 -2.89
CA ALA A 62 -7.60 7.10 -1.63
C ALA A 62 -7.27 8.60 -1.47
N ARG A 63 -7.03 9.35 -2.56
CA ARG A 63 -6.77 10.81 -2.50
C ARG A 63 -8.02 11.65 -2.26
N LYS A 64 -9.20 11.16 -2.68
CA LYS A 64 -10.49 11.84 -2.46
C LYS A 64 -10.94 11.79 -1.00
N HIS A 65 -10.39 10.87 -0.22
CA HIS A 65 -10.66 10.74 1.20
C HIS A 65 -9.44 11.26 1.97
N PRO A 66 -9.61 12.15 2.97
CA PRO A 66 -8.49 12.54 3.84
C PRO A 66 -7.98 11.27 4.51
N ARG A 67 -6.73 10.87 4.22
CA ARG A 67 -6.18 9.61 4.74
C ARG A 67 -6.20 9.65 6.27
N PRO A 68 -6.82 8.68 6.96
CA PRO A 68 -6.64 8.52 8.41
C PRO A 68 -5.21 8.08 8.80
N TRP A 69 -4.38 7.74 7.82
CA TRP A 69 -3.09 7.06 7.97
C TRP A 69 -2.05 7.98 7.33
N SER A 70 -1.73 9.06 8.04
CA SER A 70 -0.58 9.89 7.70
C SER A 70 0.68 9.10 8.03
N ILE A 71 1.52 8.96 7.01
CA ILE A 71 2.95 8.64 7.14
C ILE A 71 3.66 9.85 7.76
#